data_AF-A0A941DEA6-F1
#
_entry.id   AF-A0A941DEA6-F1
#
_cell.length_a   1.000
_cell.length_b   1.000
_cell.length_c   1.000
_cell.angle_alpha   90.00
_cell.angle_beta   90.00
_cell.angle_gamma   90.00
#
_symmetry.space_group_name_H-M   'P 1'
#
loop_
_entity.id
_entity.type
_entity.pdbx_description
1 polymer ?
#
loop_
_entity_poly.entity_id
_entity_poly.type
_entity_poly.pdbx_seq_one_letter_code
_entity_poly.pdbx_strand_id
1 'polypeptide(L)'
;MPYYSVLMEGNGLQIKPLNDEQPITGFFTTRVVWSNNQENAIRAAIHLVELEWKSPPYSSHEGAKSLTLIGTECKQVGLLKGLLKKPSGFTFFSEIL
;
A
#
# COMPACT_ATOMS: atom_id res chain seq x y z
N MET A 1 18.82 9.15 10.73
CA MET A 1 18.06 8.76 9.53
C MET A 1 16.65 9.31 9.64
N PRO A 2 16.11 9.93 8.59
CA PRO A 2 14.77 10.51 8.62
C PRO A 2 13.67 9.45 8.42
N TYR A 3 12.44 9.86 8.66
CA TYR A 3 11.26 9.10 8.27
C TYR A 3 10.84 9.50 6.86
N TYR A 4 10.26 8.56 6.12
CA TYR A 4 9.68 8.79 4.80
C TYR A 4 8.22 8.33 4.80
N SER A 5 7.35 9.15 4.23
CA SER A 5 5.97 8.79 3.91
C SER A 5 5.93 8.37 2.45
N VAL A 6 5.58 7.10 2.20
CA VAL A 6 5.51 6.51 0.86
C VAL A 6 4.04 6.22 0.54
N LEU A 7 3.51 6.92 -0.46
CA LEU A 7 2.24 6.55 -1.10
C LEU A 7 2.53 5.44 -2.10
N MET A 8 1.70 4.40 -2.05
CA MET A 8 1.80 3.25 -2.94
C MET A 8 0.45 2.96 -3.56
N GLU A 9 0.52 2.41 -4.75
CA GLU A 9 -0.59 1.88 -5.50
C GLU A 9 -0.42 0.36 -5.60
N GLY A 10 -1.47 -0.36 -5.22
CA GLY A 10 -1.61 -1.80 -5.41
C GLY A 10 -2.59 -2.06 -6.54
N ASN A 11 -2.14 -2.78 -7.57
CA ASN A 11 -2.94 -3.11 -8.76
C ASN A 11 -3.05 -4.63 -8.95
N GLY A 12 -3.98 -5.05 -9.80
CA GLY A 12 -4.20 -6.48 -10.08
C GLY A 12 -5.07 -7.16 -9.04
N LEU A 13 -5.79 -6.38 -8.23
CA LEU A 13 -6.96 -6.88 -7.53
C LEU A 13 -8.07 -7.08 -8.55
N GLN A 14 -8.87 -8.12 -8.36
CA GLN A 14 -10.04 -8.43 -9.17
C GLN A 14 -11.15 -8.86 -8.22
N ILE A 15 -11.43 -7.99 -7.23
CA ILE A 15 -12.43 -8.30 -6.20
C ILE A 15 -13.80 -7.97 -6.77
N LYS A 16 -14.64 -8.99 -6.93
CA LYS A 16 -16.03 -8.80 -7.31
C LYS A 16 -16.80 -8.21 -6.14
N PRO A 17 -17.45 -7.06 -6.30
CA PRO A 17 -18.31 -6.52 -5.25
C PRO A 17 -19.53 -7.42 -5.05
N LEU A 18 -20.18 -7.28 -3.89
CA LEU A 18 -21.38 -8.05 -3.56
C LEU A 18 -22.63 -7.55 -4.32
N ASN A 19 -22.56 -6.35 -4.90
CA ASN A 19 -23.58 -5.72 -5.71
C ASN A 19 -23.10 -5.60 -7.17
N ASP A 20 -23.97 -5.08 -8.06
CA ASP A 20 -23.65 -4.88 -9.49
C ASP A 20 -22.68 -3.68 -9.73
N GLU A 21 -21.82 -3.36 -8.76
CA GLU A 21 -20.79 -2.33 -8.92
C GLU A 21 -19.59 -2.84 -9.75
N GLN A 22 -18.74 -1.90 -10.16
CA GLN A 22 -17.51 -2.22 -10.88
C GLN A 22 -16.52 -2.97 -9.95
N PRO A 23 -15.80 -3.99 -10.47
CA PRO A 23 -14.77 -4.69 -9.70
C PRO A 23 -13.75 -3.74 -9.07
N ILE A 24 -13.35 -4.04 -7.84
CA ILE A 24 -12.21 -3.37 -7.21
C ILE A 24 -10.94 -3.88 -7.90
N THR A 25 -10.23 -2.97 -8.54
CA THR A 25 -9.06 -3.27 -9.38
C THR A 25 -7.74 -2.99 -8.65
N GLY A 26 -7.79 -2.17 -7.60
CA GLY A 26 -6.63 -1.81 -6.82
C GLY A 26 -6.92 -1.03 -5.54
N PHE A 27 -5.86 -0.49 -4.96
CA PHE A 27 -5.93 0.41 -3.81
C PHE A 27 -4.78 1.40 -3.79
N PHE A 28 -4.98 2.49 -3.05
CA PHE A 28 -3.90 3.31 -2.53
C PHE A 28 -3.66 3.02 -1.05
N THR A 29 -2.39 3.10 -0.64
CA THR A 29 -2.04 3.03 0.78
C THR A 29 -0.79 3.85 1.07
N THR A 30 -0.64 4.29 2.31
CA THR A 30 0.56 5.02 2.76
C THR A 30 1.28 4.24 3.85
N ARG A 31 2.61 4.12 3.76
CA ARG A 31 3.45 3.63 4.86
C ARG A 31 4.45 4.71 5.26
N VAL A 32 4.66 4.83 6.56
CA VAL A 32 5.73 5.66 7.12
C VAL A 32 6.84 4.75 7.61
N VAL A 33 8.02 4.89 7.02
CA VAL A 33 9.17 4.02 7.27
C VAL A 33 10.40 4.85 7.66
N TRP A 34 11.24 4.26 8.48
CA TRP A 34 12.54 4.82 8.82
C TRP A 34 13.59 4.30 7.83
N SER A 35 14.32 5.18 7.16
CA SER A 35 15.25 4.78 6.09
C SER A 35 16.37 5.80 5.88
N ASN A 36 17.44 5.36 5.21
CA ASN A 36 18.60 6.19 4.84
C ASN A 36 18.34 7.09 3.63
N ASN A 37 17.48 6.67 2.72
CA ASN A 37 17.17 7.38 1.48
C ASN A 37 15.79 6.97 0.94
N GLN A 38 15.34 7.70 -0.08
CA GLN A 38 14.03 7.52 -0.72
C GLN A 38 13.86 6.14 -1.36
N GLU A 39 14.89 5.64 -2.05
CA GLU A 39 14.82 4.33 -2.71
C GLU A 39 14.62 3.18 -1.72
N ASN A 40 15.41 3.17 -0.65
CA ASN A 40 15.28 2.19 0.43
C ASN A 40 13.95 2.34 1.18
N ALA A 41 13.44 3.57 1.31
CA ALA A 41 12.12 3.78 1.90
C ALA A 41 11.01 3.16 1.06
N ILE A 42 11.05 3.32 -0.27
CA ILE A 42 10.08 2.71 -1.18
C ILE A 42 10.14 1.19 -1.08
N ARG A 43 11.34 0.59 -1.15
CA ARG A 43 11.51 -0.87 -1.02
C ARG A 43 10.98 -1.39 0.32
N ALA A 44 11.29 -0.72 1.42
CA ALA A 44 10.81 -1.09 2.75
C ALA A 44 9.28 -0.97 2.86
N ALA A 45 8.70 0.10 2.31
CA ALA A 45 7.26 0.31 2.31
C ALA A 45 6.52 -0.77 1.50
N ILE A 46 7.03 -1.10 0.30
CA ILE A 46 6.49 -2.18 -0.53
C ILE A 46 6.53 -3.50 0.22
N HIS A 47 7.69 -3.84 0.79
CA HIS A 47 7.86 -5.09 1.52
C HIS A 47 6.87 -5.23 2.70
N LEU A 48 6.60 -4.13 3.42
CA LEU A 48 5.61 -4.13 4.50
C LEU A 48 4.19 -4.45 3.98
N VAL A 49 3.80 -3.87 2.85
CA VAL A 49 2.47 -4.13 2.26
C VAL A 49 2.40 -5.56 1.71
N GLU A 50 3.46 -6.06 1.07
CA GLU A 50 3.52 -7.47 0.63
C GLU A 50 3.35 -8.44 1.79
N LEU A 51 4.03 -8.22 2.91
CA LEU A 51 3.92 -9.06 4.11
C LEU A 51 2.49 -9.04 4.66
N GLU A 52 1.87 -7.86 4.71
CA GLU A 52 0.49 -7.71 5.15
C GLU A 52 -0.46 -8.49 4.23
N TRP A 53 -0.30 -8.38 2.91
CA TRP A 53 -1.14 -9.08 1.92
C TRP A 53 -0.88 -10.58 1.81
N LYS A 54 0.30 -11.04 2.25
CA LYS A 54 0.63 -12.47 2.40
C LYS A 54 0.09 -13.06 3.72
N SER A 55 -0.50 -12.25 4.59
CA SER A 55 -1.05 -12.67 5.88
C SER A 55 -2.57 -12.63 5.90
N PRO A 56 -3.25 -13.41 6.76
CA PRO A 56 -4.69 -13.26 6.99
C PRO A 56 -5.04 -11.84 7.47
N PRO A 57 -6.17 -11.26 7.06
CA PRO A 57 -7.25 -11.90 6.28
C PRO A 57 -7.05 -11.85 4.76
N TYR A 58 -6.00 -11.20 4.25
CA TYR A 58 -5.85 -10.92 2.82
C TYR A 58 -5.31 -12.11 2.02
N SER A 59 -4.50 -12.97 2.64
CA SER A 59 -3.83 -14.09 1.97
C SER A 59 -4.75 -15.13 1.34
N SER A 60 -6.01 -15.20 1.76
CA SER A 60 -7.02 -16.09 1.17
C SER A 60 -7.62 -15.55 -0.13
N HIS A 61 -7.44 -14.25 -0.42
CA HIS A 61 -7.98 -13.64 -1.62
C HIS A 61 -7.10 -13.96 -2.84
N GLU A 62 -7.69 -14.44 -3.93
CA GLU A 62 -6.94 -14.81 -5.14
C GLU A 62 -6.12 -13.65 -5.70
N GLY A 63 -6.72 -12.45 -5.71
CA GLY A 63 -6.06 -11.19 -6.10
C GLY A 63 -4.82 -10.81 -5.28
N ALA A 64 -4.62 -11.38 -4.09
CA ALA A 64 -3.40 -11.15 -3.31
C ALA A 64 -2.14 -11.74 -4.00
N LYS A 65 -2.31 -12.79 -4.83
CA LYS A 65 -1.22 -13.42 -5.58
C LYS A 65 -0.82 -12.65 -6.83
N SER A 66 -1.75 -11.89 -7.41
CA SER A 66 -1.54 -11.05 -8.60
C SER A 66 -1.25 -9.59 -8.26
N LEU A 67 -1.16 -9.26 -6.98
CA LEU A 67 -0.94 -7.90 -6.51
C LEU A 67 0.41 -7.37 -6.99
N THR A 68 0.37 -6.27 -7.74
CA THR A 68 1.55 -5.49 -8.13
C THR A 68 1.57 -4.21 -7.32
N LEU A 69 2.71 -3.91 -6.69
CA LEU A 69 2.88 -2.72 -5.84
C LEU A 69 3.91 -1.77 -6.44
N ILE A 70 3.54 -0.50 -6.54
CA ILE A 70 4.46 0.58 -6.96
C ILE A 70 4.43 1.73 -5.96
N GLY A 71 5.59 2.33 -5.70
CA GLY A 71 5.67 3.58 -4.94
C GLY A 71 5.41 4.77 -5.86
N THR A 72 4.30 5.47 -5.66
CA THR A 72 3.88 6.60 -6.52
C THR A 72 4.41 7.94 -6.02
N GLU A 73 4.45 8.14 -4.70
CA GLU A 73 5.09 9.30 -4.08
C GLU A 73 5.92 8.91 -2.86
N CYS A 74 7.05 9.60 -2.66
CA CYS A 74 7.85 9.44 -1.45
C CYS A 74 8.33 10.82 -0.98
N LYS A 75 8.03 11.14 0.28
CA LYS A 75 8.37 12.43 0.90
C LYS A 75 9.04 12.19 2.24
N GLN A 76 10.17 12.85 2.47
CA GLN A 76 10.78 12.89 3.79
C GLN A 76 9.82 13.61 4.77
N VAL A 77 9.63 13.04 5.95
CA VAL A 77 8.77 13.61 7.00
C VAL A 77 9.53 13.80 8.30
N GLY A 78 9.10 14.79 9.08
CA GLY A 78 9.68 15.09 10.39
C GLY A 78 9.42 13.99 11.42
N LEU A 79 10.21 13.98 12.49
CA LEU A 79 10.19 12.98 13.55
C LEU A 79 8.79 12.81 14.18
N LEU A 80 8.08 13.92 14.41
CA LEU A 80 6.72 13.91 14.96
C LEU A 80 5.75 13.09 14.09
N LYS A 81 5.77 13.28 12.77
CA LYS A 81 4.94 12.52 11.84
C LYS A 81 5.37 11.05 11.73
N GLY A 82 6.65 10.75 12.00
CA GLY A 82 7.18 9.39 12.10
C GLY A 82 6.71 8.60 13.33
N LEU A 83 6.43 9.30 14.43
CA LEU A 83 6.06 8.72 15.73
C LEU A 83 4.55 8.74 16.03
N LEU A 84 3.79 9.59 15.34
CA LEU A 84 2.33 9.58 15.38
C LEU A 84 1.76 8.27 14.79
N LYS A 85 0.47 8.01 15.05
CA LYS A 85 -0.24 6.81 14.57
C LYS A 85 0.09 6.58 13.10
N LYS A 86 0.83 5.50 12.82
CA LYS A 86 1.26 5.18 11.47
C LYS A 86 0.03 4.99 10.58
N PRO A 87 -0.03 5.64 9.40
CA PRO A 87 -1.13 5.43 8.49
C PRO A 87 -1.25 3.93 8.18
N SER A 88 -2.46 3.42 8.31
CA SER A 88 -2.83 2.02 8.13
C SER A 88 -4.11 1.94 7.31
N GLY A 89 -4.29 0.83 6.60
CA GLY A 89 -5.48 0.59 5.79
C GLY A 89 -5.25 0.89 4.31
N PHE A 90 -6.33 0.75 3.55
CA PHE A 90 -6.32 0.75 2.10
C PHE A 90 -7.53 1.56 1.60
N THR A 91 -7.31 2.42 0.62
CA THR A 91 -8.37 3.09 -0.12
C THR A 91 -8.54 2.37 -1.44
N PHE A 92 -9.57 1.54 -1.54
CA PHE A 92 -9.85 0.74 -2.73
C PHE A 92 -10.46 1.59 -3.85
N PHE A 93 -10.18 1.23 -5.09
CA PHE A 93 -10.75 1.84 -6.28
C PHE A 93 -11.14 0.78 -7.30
N SER A 94 -12.08 1.14 -8.17
CA SER A 94 -12.44 0.39 -9.37
C SER A 94 -11.76 0.98 -10.60
N GLU A 95 -11.79 0.27 -11.73
CA GLU A 95 -11.23 0.76 -13.00
C GLU A 95 -11.74 2.17 -13.31
N ILE A 96 -10.80 3.07 -13.62
CA ILE A 96 -11.11 4.42 -14.11
C ILE A 96 -11.39 4.24 -15.61
N LEU A 97 -12.67 4.30 -15.98
CA LEU A 97 -13.11 4.38 -17.39
C LEU A 97 -12.58 5.66 -18.05
#